data_AF-A0A1C2JJC2-F1
#
_entry.id   AF-A0A1C2JJC2-F1
#
_cell.length_a   1.000
_cell.length_b   1.000
_cell.length_c   1.000
_cell.angle_alpha   90.00
_cell.angle_beta   90.00
_cell.angle_gamma   90.00
#
_symmetry.space_group_name_H-M   'P 1'
#
loop_
_entity.id
_entity.type
_entity.pdbx_description
1 polymer ?
#
loop_
_entity_poly.entity_id
_entity_poly.type
_entity_poly.pdbx_seq_one_letter_code
_entity_poly.pdbx_strand_id
1 'polypeptide(L)'
;MKQQEEQRRDRFIISGALHGVTDSALAELKVFEEMGGHVEVLPEKHLVLIQYDGRCGAEAEAKMVQILKKAGENCDSHGVICHGKDHCEPLNLHVGPLAKDHPQRSHSLAKHLGRWLHLKKQS
;
A
#
# COMPACT_ATOMS: atom_id res chain seq x y z
N MET A 1 -5.83 10.06 38.83
CA MET A 1 -5.65 8.75 38.16
C MET A 1 -5.57 8.99 36.66
N LYS A 2 -4.42 8.71 36.04
CA LYS A 2 -4.19 8.91 34.60
C LYS A 2 -4.88 7.78 33.82
N GLN A 3 -6.16 7.94 33.52
CA GLN A 3 -6.79 7.21 32.42
C GLN A 3 -6.52 8.00 31.15
N GLN A 4 -5.29 7.90 30.64
CA GLN A 4 -5.09 8.10 29.21
C GLN A 4 -5.81 6.93 28.57
N GLU A 5 -7.02 7.19 28.07
CA GLU A 5 -7.61 6.37 27.03
C GLU A 5 -6.52 6.17 25.97
N GLU A 6 -5.93 4.98 25.95
CA GLU A 6 -5.45 4.39 24.71
C GLU A 6 -6.66 4.41 23.78
N GLN A 7 -6.88 5.54 23.09
CA GLN A 7 -7.73 5.58 21.93
C GLN A 7 -7.20 4.48 21.05
N ARG A 8 -7.91 3.36 21.02
CA ARG A 8 -7.54 2.14 20.32
C ARG A 8 -7.40 2.53 18.86
N ARG A 9 -6.17 2.86 18.45
CA ARG A 9 -5.88 3.39 17.11
C ARG A 9 -6.50 2.46 16.10
N ASP A 10 -7.23 3.03 15.15
CA ASP A 10 -7.89 2.24 14.12
C ASP A 10 -6.88 1.36 13.41
N ARG A 11 -7.31 0.15 13.09
CA ARG A 11 -6.50 -0.75 12.29
C ARG A 11 -6.51 -0.24 10.86
N PHE A 12 -5.33 -0.03 10.31
CA PHE A 12 -5.08 0.44 8.96
C PHE A 12 -4.40 -0.67 8.16
N ILE A 13 -4.92 -0.94 6.97
CA ILE A 13 -4.49 -2.04 6.12
C ILE A 13 -4.12 -1.46 4.76
N ILE A 14 -2.97 -1.87 4.23
CA ILE A 14 -2.47 -1.60 2.88
C ILE A 14 -2.17 -2.93 2.20
N SER A 15 -2.57 -3.06 0.93
CA SER A 15 -2.21 -4.18 0.08
C SER A 15 -2.09 -3.69 -1.34
N GLY A 16 -0.94 -3.90 -1.97
CA GLY A 16 -0.67 -3.37 -3.30
C GLY A 16 0.36 -4.15 -4.08
N ALA A 17 0.47 -3.82 -5.35
CA ALA A 17 1.53 -4.27 -6.23
C ALA A 17 2.00 -3.12 -7.13
N LEU A 18 3.31 -3.04 -7.32
CA LEU A 18 4.00 -2.06 -8.16
C LEU A 18 4.79 -2.81 -9.24
N HIS A 19 4.66 -2.38 -10.49
CA HIS A 19 5.41 -2.92 -11.62
C HIS A 19 6.40 -1.88 -12.14
N GLY A 20 7.55 -2.35 -12.64
CA GLY A 20 8.60 -1.47 -13.19
C GLY A 20 9.23 -0.59 -12.12
N VAL A 21 9.51 -1.17 -10.94
CA VAL A 21 10.07 -0.44 -9.81
C VAL A 21 11.54 -0.13 -10.07
N THR A 22 11.91 1.15 -10.03
CA THR A 22 13.30 1.62 -10.18
C THR A 22 14.03 1.61 -8.84
N ASP A 23 15.36 1.79 -8.85
CA ASP A 23 16.15 1.94 -7.61
C ASP A 23 15.66 3.11 -6.74
N SER A 24 15.23 4.21 -7.37
CA SER A 24 14.64 5.36 -6.67
C SER A 24 13.31 5.00 -6.00
N ALA A 25 12.48 4.19 -6.68
CA ALA A 25 11.24 3.70 -6.09
C ALA A 25 11.51 2.72 -4.94
N LEU A 26 12.52 1.84 -5.06
CA LEU A 26 12.95 0.94 -3.98
C LEU A 26 13.45 1.72 -2.76
N ALA A 27 14.17 2.83 -2.95
CA ALA A 27 14.62 3.67 -1.85
C ALA A 27 13.45 4.25 -1.04
N GLU A 28 12.39 4.71 -1.72
CA GLU A 28 11.15 5.15 -1.05
C GLU A 28 10.46 3.98 -0.32
N LEU A 29 10.37 2.80 -0.95
CA LEU A 29 9.76 1.61 -0.34
C LEU A 29 10.53 1.09 0.89
N LYS A 30 11.84 1.32 0.95
CA LYS A 30 12.61 1.01 2.16
C LYS A 30 12.16 1.84 3.37
N VAL A 31 11.80 3.11 3.16
CA VAL A 31 11.23 3.95 4.23
C VAL A 31 9.87 3.40 4.67
N PHE A 32 9.09 2.84 3.74
CA PHE A 32 7.85 2.16 4.08
C PHE A 32 8.07 0.90 4.94
N GLU A 33 9.10 0.09 4.65
CA GLU A 33 9.49 -1.04 5.50
C GLU A 33 9.91 -0.61 6.90
N GLU A 34 10.70 0.45 7.01
CA GLU A 34 11.14 1.01 8.30
C GLU A 34 9.95 1.49 9.18
N MET A 35 8.82 1.82 8.55
CA MET A 35 7.57 2.16 9.24
C MET A 35 6.72 0.94 9.63
N GLY A 36 7.23 -0.28 9.44
CA GLY A 36 6.54 -1.54 9.73
C GLY A 36 5.74 -2.11 8.55
N GLY A 37 5.89 -1.52 7.35
CA GLY A 37 5.40 -2.13 6.12
C GLY A 37 6.20 -3.38 5.75
N HIS A 38 5.59 -4.23 4.94
CA HIS A 38 6.27 -5.37 4.31
C HIS A 38 6.40 -5.12 2.82
N VAL A 39 7.61 -5.30 2.29
CA VAL A 39 7.91 -5.17 0.86
C VAL A 39 8.57 -6.47 0.39
N GLU A 40 7.97 -7.08 -0.62
CA GLU A 40 8.52 -8.28 -1.26
C GLU A 40 8.87 -7.94 -2.71
N VAL A 41 10.16 -7.97 -3.03
CA VAL A 41 10.65 -7.73 -4.38
C VAL A 41 10.70 -9.06 -5.14
N LEU A 42 10.08 -9.11 -6.31
CA LEU A 42 10.05 -10.25 -7.23
C LEU A 42 10.70 -9.84 -8.55
N PRO A 43 12.05 -9.87 -8.63
CA PRO A 43 12.81 -9.35 -9.78
C PRO A 43 12.42 -10.03 -11.10
N GLU A 44 12.17 -11.33 -11.07
CA GLU A 44 11.83 -12.14 -12.24
C GLU A 44 10.47 -11.77 -12.84
N LYS A 45 9.63 -11.04 -12.10
CA LYS A 45 8.32 -10.55 -12.54
C LYS A 45 8.30 -9.02 -12.69
N HIS A 46 9.44 -8.35 -12.48
CA HIS A 46 9.52 -6.89 -12.40
C HIS A 46 8.43 -6.29 -11.51
N LEU A 47 8.22 -6.93 -10.37
CA LEU A 47 7.06 -6.71 -9.49
C LEU A 47 7.54 -6.53 -8.05
N VAL A 48 6.91 -5.60 -7.35
CA VAL A 48 7.04 -5.46 -5.90
C VAL A 48 5.68 -5.55 -5.28
N LEU A 49 5.54 -6.43 -4.28
CA LEU A 49 4.35 -6.54 -3.47
C LEU A 49 4.53 -5.73 -2.21
N ILE A 50 3.49 -5.01 -1.82
CA ILE A 50 3.50 -4.18 -0.61
C ILE A 50 2.33 -4.57 0.28
N GLN A 51 2.59 -4.65 1.58
CA GLN A 51 1.57 -4.96 2.57
C GLN A 51 1.83 -4.15 3.83
N TYR A 52 0.76 -3.79 4.51
CA TYR A 52 0.80 -3.31 5.89
C TYR A 52 -0.50 -3.71 6.56
N ASP A 53 -0.40 -4.19 7.78
CA ASP A 53 -1.55 -4.53 8.59
C ASP A 53 -1.22 -4.25 10.05
N GLY A 54 -1.71 -3.13 10.55
CA GLY A 54 -1.34 -2.66 11.87
C GLY A 54 -2.16 -1.50 12.37
N ARG A 55 -1.79 -1.00 13.53
CA ARG A 55 -2.40 0.19 14.15
C ARG A 55 -1.38 1.31 14.19
N CYS A 56 -1.64 2.38 13.46
CA CYS A 56 -0.80 3.57 13.46
C CYS A 56 -1.64 4.84 13.65
N GLY A 57 -0.99 5.96 13.94
CA GLY A 57 -1.68 7.26 14.06
C GLY A 57 -1.91 7.88 12.68
N ALA A 58 -2.84 8.84 12.58
CA ALA A 58 -3.19 9.50 11.31
C ALA A 58 -1.99 10.09 10.55
N GLU A 59 -0.99 10.63 11.27
CA GLU A 59 0.25 11.14 10.66
C GLU A 59 1.05 10.03 9.98
N ALA A 60 1.16 8.87 10.62
CA ALA A 60 1.86 7.72 10.06
C ALA A 60 1.09 7.12 8.88
N GLU A 61 -0.24 7.04 8.95
CA GLU A 61 -1.10 6.64 7.82
C GLU A 61 -0.87 7.55 6.61
N ALA A 62 -0.93 8.87 6.81
CA ALA A 62 -0.72 9.85 5.75
C ALA A 62 0.69 9.74 5.15
N LYS A 63 1.72 9.56 5.99
CA LYS A 63 3.10 9.40 5.55
C LYS A 63 3.31 8.10 4.76
N MET A 64 2.73 6.98 5.19
CA MET A 64 2.78 5.72 4.43
C MET A 64 2.17 5.90 3.03
N VAL A 65 0.99 6.52 2.94
CA VAL A 65 0.35 6.79 1.64
C VAL A 65 1.20 7.72 0.77
N GLN A 66 1.85 8.73 1.35
CA GLN A 66 2.76 9.63 0.62
C GLN A 66 3.99 8.90 0.07
N ILE A 67 4.62 8.02 0.87
CA ILE A 67 5.75 7.20 0.42
C ILE A 67 5.34 6.35 -0.78
N LEU A 68 4.18 5.69 -0.70
CA LEU A 68 3.68 4.85 -1.77
C LEU A 68 3.35 5.62 -3.06
N LYS A 69 2.88 6.87 -2.93
CA LYS A 69 2.72 7.78 -4.08
C LYS A 69 4.06 8.11 -4.73
N LYS A 70 5.06 8.50 -3.93
CA LYS A 70 6.41 8.81 -4.43
C LYS A 70 7.11 7.61 -5.06
N ALA A 71 7.05 6.45 -4.41
CA ALA A 71 7.56 5.21 -4.97
C ALA A 71 6.93 4.94 -6.34
N GLY A 72 5.62 5.15 -6.44
CA GLY A 72 4.86 5.04 -7.66
C GLY A 72 5.20 6.07 -8.75
N GLU A 73 5.50 7.32 -8.39
CA GLU A 73 6.00 8.35 -9.33
C GLU A 73 7.37 7.98 -9.91
N ASN A 74 8.17 7.24 -9.16
CA ASN A 74 9.46 6.71 -9.58
C ASN A 74 9.38 5.34 -10.25
N CYS A 75 8.18 4.79 -10.53
CA CYS A 75 8.05 3.54 -11.28
C CYS A 75 7.99 3.80 -12.79
N ASP A 76 8.59 2.93 -13.60
CA ASP A 76 8.58 3.02 -15.06
C ASP A 76 7.27 2.52 -15.68
N SER A 77 6.44 1.82 -14.91
CA SER A 77 5.21 1.19 -15.42
C SER A 77 3.95 1.63 -14.67
N HIS A 78 3.40 0.78 -13.80
CA HIS A 78 2.15 1.05 -13.10
C HIS A 78 2.03 0.23 -11.81
N GLY A 79 1.14 0.64 -10.92
CA GLY A 79 0.82 -0.07 -9.70
C GLY A 79 -0.59 0.22 -9.22
N VAL A 80 -1.11 -0.70 -8.42
CA VAL A 80 -2.41 -0.57 -7.76
C VAL A 80 -2.25 -0.91 -6.29
N ILE A 81 -2.71 -0.01 -5.45
CA ILE A 81 -2.59 -0.11 -3.99
C ILE A 81 -3.97 0.11 -3.40
N CYS A 82 -4.49 -0.87 -2.67
CA CYS A 82 -5.67 -0.71 -1.83
C CYS A 82 -5.23 -0.34 -0.42
N HIS A 83 -5.81 0.69 0.17
CA HIS A 83 -5.58 1.03 1.56
C HIS A 83 -6.83 1.53 2.25
N GLY A 84 -6.93 1.35 3.57
CA GLY A 84 -8.08 1.83 4.32
C GLY A 84 -8.14 1.29 5.73
N LYS A 85 -9.10 1.82 6.50
CA LYS A 85 -9.37 1.35 7.85
C LYS A 85 -10.22 0.08 7.83
N ASP A 86 -10.10 -0.71 8.89
CA ASP A 86 -10.77 -2.01 8.97
C ASP A 86 -12.31 -1.93 8.94
N HIS A 87 -12.89 -0.80 9.34
CA HIS A 87 -14.33 -0.56 9.33
C HIS A 87 -14.81 0.31 8.17
N CYS A 88 -13.92 0.67 7.22
CA CYS A 88 -14.23 1.52 6.08
C CYS A 88 -14.06 0.78 4.75
N GLU A 89 -14.68 1.33 3.70
CA GLU A 89 -14.43 0.93 2.31
C GLU A 89 -12.98 1.24 1.93
N PRO A 90 -12.26 0.33 1.22
CA PRO A 90 -10.89 0.57 0.82
C PRO A 90 -10.82 1.63 -0.28
N LEU A 91 -9.82 2.49 -0.17
CA LEU A 91 -9.43 3.43 -1.21
C LEU A 91 -8.40 2.81 -2.13
N ASN A 92 -8.49 3.16 -3.41
CA ASN A 92 -7.60 2.66 -4.44
C ASN A 92 -6.68 3.78 -4.91
N LEU A 93 -5.38 3.53 -4.80
CA LEU A 93 -4.33 4.39 -5.30
C LEU A 93 -3.69 3.71 -6.51
N HIS A 94 -3.90 4.33 -7.68
CA HIS A 94 -3.20 3.98 -8.91
C HIS A 94 -1.94 4.83 -9.01
N VAL A 95 -0.80 4.20 -9.26
CA VAL A 95 0.48 4.90 -9.36
C VAL A 95 1.28 4.47 -10.59
N GLY A 96 2.21 5.31 -11.02
CA GLY A 96 3.03 5.09 -12.21
C GLY A 96 2.42 5.66 -13.50
N PRO A 97 3.26 5.89 -14.53
CA PRO A 97 2.89 6.58 -15.76
C PRO A 97 1.79 5.87 -16.57
N LEU A 98 1.77 4.54 -16.59
CA LEU A 98 0.82 3.77 -17.39
C LEU A 98 -0.54 3.55 -16.70
N ALA A 99 -0.68 3.95 -15.44
CA ALA A 99 -1.85 3.57 -14.64
C ALA A 99 -3.16 4.22 -15.07
N LYS A 100 -3.12 5.37 -15.76
CA LYS A 100 -4.32 6.07 -16.24
C LYS A 100 -5.00 5.35 -17.41
N ASP A 101 -4.19 4.75 -18.29
CA ASP A 101 -4.64 4.18 -19.57
C ASP A 101 -4.50 2.65 -19.64
N HIS A 102 -4.20 1.97 -18.52
CA HIS A 102 -3.95 0.54 -18.53
C HIS A 102 -5.24 -0.27 -18.80
N PRO A 103 -5.30 -1.11 -19.85
CA PRO A 103 -6.52 -1.84 -20.23
C PRO A 103 -7.01 -2.84 -19.16
N GLN A 104 -6.12 -3.27 -18.26
CA GLN A 104 -6.46 -4.19 -17.17
C GLN A 104 -6.69 -3.48 -15.82
N ARG A 105 -6.92 -2.16 -15.82
CA ARG A 105 -7.09 -1.38 -14.59
C ARG A 105 -8.18 -1.93 -13.67
N SER A 106 -9.34 -2.31 -14.23
CA SER A 106 -10.46 -2.92 -13.49
C SER A 106 -10.14 -4.29 -12.92
N HIS A 107 -9.43 -5.13 -13.68
CA HIS A 107 -8.99 -6.46 -13.24
C HIS A 107 -7.97 -6.37 -12.10
N SER A 108 -7.02 -5.44 -12.21
CA SER A 108 -6.04 -5.19 -11.16
C SER A 108 -6.73 -4.71 -9.89
N LEU A 109 -7.71 -3.81 -10.00
CA LEU A 109 -8.52 -3.36 -8.86
C LEU A 109 -9.21 -4.54 -8.15
N ALA A 110 -9.91 -5.41 -8.89
CA ALA A 110 -10.60 -6.56 -8.31
C ALA A 110 -9.65 -7.52 -7.58
N LYS A 111 -8.47 -7.78 -8.16
CA LYS A 111 -7.43 -8.61 -7.55
C LYS A 111 -6.92 -8.02 -6.23
N HIS A 112 -6.65 -6.72 -6.20
CA HIS A 112 -6.12 -6.05 -5.01
C HIS A 112 -7.19 -5.91 -3.92
N LEU A 113 -8.43 -5.62 -4.28
CA LEU A 113 -9.56 -5.64 -3.37
C LEU A 113 -9.73 -7.03 -2.73
N GLY A 114 -9.65 -8.10 -3.53
CA GLY A 114 -9.70 -9.48 -3.03
C GLY A 114 -8.59 -9.79 -2.02
N ARG A 115 -7.36 -9.33 -2.28
CA ARG A 115 -6.23 -9.47 -1.33
C ARG A 115 -6.47 -8.69 -0.04
N TRP A 116 -6.93 -7.45 -0.13
CA TRP A 116 -7.24 -6.64 1.04
C TRP A 116 -8.35 -7.28 1.90
N LEU A 117 -9.41 -7.80 1.26
CA LEU A 117 -10.49 -8.52 1.95
C LEU A 117 -9.99 -9.81 2.61
N HIS A 118 -9.00 -10.47 2.02
CA HIS A 118 -8.39 -11.65 2.62
C HIS A 118 -7.60 -11.29 3.88
N LEU A 119 -6.77 -10.23 3.83
CA LEU A 119 -6.03 -9.74 5.00
C LEU A 119 -6.96 -9.33 6.14
N LYS A 120 -8.09 -8.66 5.82
CA LYS A 120 -9.13 -8.35 6.81
C LYS A 120 -9.64 -9.57 7.58
N LYS A 121 -9.78 -10.71 6.90
CA LYS A 121 -10.35 -11.95 7.47
C LYS A 121 -9.35 -12.77 8.28
N GLN A 122 -8.04 -12.53 8.15
CA GLN A 122 -6.99 -13.32 8.79
C GLN A 122 -6.59 -12.80 10.18
N SER A 123 -7.35 -11.86 10.76
CA SER A 123 -6.97 -11.12 11.97
C SER A 123 -8.16 -10.97 12.92
#